data_AF-A0A936MAU3-F1
#
_entry.id   AF-A0A936MAU3-F1
#
_cell.length_a   1.000
_cell.length_b   1.000
_cell.length_c   1.000
_cell.angle_alpha   90.00
_cell.angle_beta   90.00
_cell.angle_gamma   90.00
#
_symmetry.space_group_name_H-M   'P 1'
#
loop_
_entity.id
_entity.type
_entity.pdbx_description
1 polymer ?
#
loop_
_entity_poly.entity_id
_entity_poly.type
_entity_poly.pdbx_seq_one_letter_code
_entity_poly.pdbx_strand_id
1 'polypeptide(L)' 'MLGFGAGLDIGISDLITLTPSINYYYHFQHKWQNLAKMVQPEPHSDDTVENSSTVGAFSLGLRLGFRFDYKAPFGGRRR' A
#
# COMPACT_ATOMS: atom_id res chain seq x y z
N MET A 1 10.09 -1.65 1.83
CA MET A 1 8.67 -2.02 1.99
C MET A 1 8.22 -2.73 0.72
N LEU A 2 7.43 -3.80 0.84
CA LEU A 2 6.79 -4.46 -0.30
C LEU A 2 5.28 -4.25 -0.18
N GLY A 3 4.60 -3.97 -1.28
CA GLY A 3 3.16 -3.71 -1.30
C GLY A 3 2.46 -4.55 -2.34
N PHE A 4 1.30 -5.11 -1.99
CA PHE A 4 0.40 -5.80 -2.89
C PHE A 4 -0.95 -5.10 -2.86
N GLY A 5 -1.53 -4.84 -4.03
CA GLY A 5 -2.80 -4.15 -4.14
C GLY A 5 -3.70 -4.78 -5.19
N ALA A 6 -5.00 -4.75 -4.93
CA ALA A 6 -6.03 -5.12 -5.88
C ALA A 6 -7.06 -3.99 -5.97
N GLY A 7 -7.46 -3.65 -7.20
CA GLY A 7 -8.50 -2.66 -7.47
C GLY A 7 -9.51 -3.22 -8.45
N LEU A 8 -10.77 -2.79 -8.29
CA LEU A 8 -11.84 -3.11 -9.23
C LEU A 8 -12.18 -1.86 -10.01
N ASP A 9 -12.02 -1.87 -11.34
CA ASP A 9 -12.34 -0.71 -12.17
C ASP A 9 -13.81 -0.71 -12.58
N ILE A 10 -14.56 0.31 -12.13
CA ILE A 10 -16.00 0.44 -12.37
C ILE A 10 -16.21 1.65 -13.27
N GLY A 11 -16.67 1.43 -14.51
CA GLY A 11 -17.14 2.51 -15.37
C GLY A 11 -18.47 3.04 -14.89
N ILE A 12 -18.51 4.31 -14.44
CA ILE A 12 -19.76 5.01 -14.13
C ILE A 12 -20.40 5.51 -15.43
N SER A 13 -19.57 5.99 -16.36
CA SER A 13 -19.99 6.45 -17.68
C SER A 13 -18.86 6.21 -18.69
N ASP A 14 -19.12 6.46 -19.98
CA ASP A 14 -18.09 6.40 -21.03
C ASP A 14 -16.91 7.35 -20.75
N LEU A 15 -17.10 8.36 -19.88
CA LEU A 15 -16.09 9.35 -19.50
C LEU A 15 -15.45 9.09 -18.13
N ILE A 16 -16.14 8.48 -17.17
CA ILE A 16 -15.72 8.46 -15.77
C ILE A 16 -15.62 7.02 -15.26
N THR A 17 -14.49 6.70 -14.63
CA THR A 17 -14.28 5.46 -13.90
C THR A 17 -14.04 5.70 -12.42
N LEU A 18 -14.48 4.76 -11.60
CA LEU A 18 -14.28 4.72 -10.17
C LEU A 18 -13.62 3.38 -9.83
N THR A 19 -12.43 3.44 -9.25
CA THR A 19 -11.66 2.26 -8.88
C THR A 19 -11.48 2.22 -7.37
N PRO A 20 -12.37 1.55 -6.61
CA PRO A 20 -12.05 1.14 -5.25
C PRO A 20 -10.87 0.17 -5.26
N SER A 21 -10.00 0.29 -4.27
CA SER A 21 -8.79 -0.51 -4.13
C SER A 21 -8.51 -0.84 -2.67
N ILE A 22 -7.91 -2.00 -2.45
CA ILE A 22 -7.35 -2.42 -1.18
C ILE A 22 -5.88 -2.76 -1.38
N ASN A 23 -5.04 -2.26 -0.49
CA ASN A 23 -3.60 -2.42 -0.55
C ASN A 23 -3.10 -2.96 0.79
N TYR A 24 -2.16 -3.89 0.72
CA TYR A 24 -1.43 -4.42 1.87
C TYR A 24 0.04 -4.06 1.71
N TYR A 25 0.61 -3.44 2.73
CA TYR A 25 2.01 -3.06 2.80
C TYR A 25 2.71 -3.86 3.88
N TYR A 26 3.81 -4.50 3.50
CA TYR A 26 4.72 -5.20 4.39
C TYR A 26 5.98 -4.36 4.60
N HIS A 27 6.20 -3.93 5.84
CA HIS A 27 7.41 -3.23 6.24
C HIS A 27 8.42 -4.23 6.79
N PHE A 28 9.49 -4.48 6.01
CA PHE A 28 10.63 -5.26 6.48
C PHE A 28 11.28 -4.56 7.66
N GLN A 29 11.51 -5.31 8.72
CA GLN A 29 12.13 -4.84 9.94
C GLN A 29 13.48 -4.17 9.64
N HIS A 30 13.72 -3.02 10.24
CA HIS A 30 15.08 -2.56 10.48
C HIS A 30 15.44 -2.97 11.90
N LYS A 31 16.50 -3.77 12.06
CA LYS A 31 17.05 -4.07 13.38
C LYS A 31 17.56 -2.75 13.96
N TRP A 32 16.85 -2.18 14.94
CA TRP A 32 17.28 -0.99 15.65
C TRP A 32 18.40 -1.35 16.63
N GLN A 33 19.62 -1.54 16.12
CA GLN A 33 20.77 -2.02 16.91
C GLN A 33 21.21 -1.09 18.06
N ASN A 34 20.53 0.03 18.33
CA ASN A 34 20.95 0.99 19.36
C ASN A 34 19.79 1.61 20.17
N LEU A 35 18.54 1.16 20.03
CA LEU A 35 17.44 1.75 20.80
C LEU A 35 17.55 1.44 22.31
N ALA A 36 18.15 0.31 22.66
CA ALA A 36 18.39 -0.09 24.06
C ALA A 36 19.44 0.78 24.78
N LYS A 37 20.36 1.44 24.05
CA LYS A 37 21.43 2.24 24.66
C LYS A 37 20.99 3.61 25.16
N MET A 38 19.81 4.09 24.75
CA MET A 38 19.32 5.42 25.13
C MET A 38 18.35 5.42 26.32
N VAL A 39 17.94 4.24 26.84
CA VAL A 39 16.82 4.12 27.80
C VAL A 39 17.23 3.64 29.20
N GLN A 40 18.48 3.24 29.45
CA GLN A 40 18.88 2.74 30.78
C GLN A 40 19.94 3.61 31.47
N PRO A 41 19.61 4.28 32.59
CA PRO A 41 20.53 4.44 33.70
C PRO A 41 20.26 3.29 34.68
N GLU A 42 21.00 2.19 34.56
CA GLU A 42 21.36 1.19 35.59
C GLU A 42 21.62 -0.18 34.91
N PRO A 43 22.67 -0.91 35.29
CA PRO A 43 23.09 -2.13 34.61
C PRO A 43 22.38 -3.33 35.24
N HIS A 44 21.40 -3.91 34.55
CA HIS A 44 20.89 -5.23 34.89
C HIS A 44 20.95 -6.16 33.67
N SER A 45 21.75 -7.21 33.86
CA SER A 45 21.70 -8.56 33.28
C SER A 45 21.17 -8.73 31.85
N ASP A 46 22.08 -9.21 30.99
CA ASP A 46 21.86 -10.07 29.83
C ASP A 46 20.39 -10.46 29.55
N ASP A 47 19.74 -9.65 28.73
CA ASP A 47 18.70 -10.12 27.83
C ASP A 47 18.86 -9.36 26.52
N THR A 48 19.34 -10.06 25.50
CA THR A 48 19.35 -9.59 24.11
C THR A 48 17.92 -9.46 23.62
N VAL A 49 17.24 -8.38 23.99
CA VAL A 49 15.92 -8.02 23.49
C VAL A 49 16.07 -7.54 22.05
N GLU A 50 16.04 -8.49 21.11
CA GLU A 50 15.90 -8.17 19.68
C GLU A 50 14.51 -7.56 19.45
N ASN A 51 14.41 -6.23 19.55
CA ASN A 51 13.18 -5.52 19.26
C ASN A 51 13.02 -5.37 17.74
N SER A 52 12.49 -6.42 17.13
CA SER A 52 12.27 -6.53 15.70
C SER A 52 10.75 -6.55 15.45
N SER A 53 10.16 -5.40 15.14
CA SER A 53 8.71 -5.30 14.89
C SER A 53 8.42 -5.31 13.40
N THR A 54 7.83 -6.39 12.91
CA THR A 54 7.23 -6.43 11.57
C THR A 54 5.87 -5.76 11.64
N VAL A 55 5.65 -4.74 10.82
CA VAL A 55 4.36 -4.04 10.74
C VAL A 55 3.76 -4.29 9.36
N GLY A 56 2.60 -4.94 9.35
CA GLY A 56 1.73 -5.02 8.19
C GLY A 56 0.66 -3.93 8.27
N ALA A 57 0.42 -3.22 7.17
CA ALA A 57 -0.59 -2.17 7.09
C ALA A 57 -1.57 -2.44 5.95
N PHE A 58 -2.86 -2.29 6.22
CA PHE A 58 -3.90 -2.27 5.19
C PHE A 58 -4.30 -0.83 4.86
N SER A 59 -4.56 -0.57 3.59
CA SER A 59 -5.02 0.73 3.10
C SER A 59 -6.17 0.55 2.13
N LEU A 60 -7.25 1.28 2.36
CA LEU A 60 -8.38 1.41 1.44
C LEU A 60 -8.19 2.68 0.62
N GLY A 61 -8.34 2.57 -0.69
CA GLY A 61 -8.18 3.69 -1.62
C GLY A 61 -9.33 3.77 -2.61
N LEU A 62 -9.69 4.97 -3.01
CA LEU A 62 -10.67 5.23 -4.06
C LEU A 62 -10.02 6.12 -5.13
N ARG A 63 -9.98 5.65 -6.37
CA ARG A 63 -9.43 6.39 -7.50
C ARG A 63 -10.56 6.82 -8.43
N LEU A 64 -10.53 8.07 -8.88
CA LEU A 64 -11.37 8.59 -9.96
C LEU A 64 -10.52 8.69 -11.22
N GLY A 65 -11.01 8.13 -12.32
CA GLY A 65 -10.38 8.18 -13.63
C GLY A 65 -11.27 8.88 -14.65
N PHE A 66 -10.64 9.59 -15.58
CA PHE A 66 -11.29 10.10 -16.78
C PHE A 66 -10.84 9.27 -17.98
N ARG A 67 -11.78 8.72 -18.72
CA ARG A 67 -11.56 7.96 -19.95
C ARG A 67 -12.20 8.73 -21.10
N PHE A 68 -11.41 9.38 -21.93
CA PHE A 68 -11.94 10.05 -23.13
C PHE A 68 -12.18 9.04 -24.26
N ASP A 69 -13.06 8.07 -24.04
CA ASP A 69 -13.48 7.15 -25.10
C ASP A 69 -14.60 7.81 -25.90
N TYR A 70 -14.21 8.61 -26.89
CA TYR A 70 -15.15 9.10 -27.89
C TYR A 70 -15.65 7.88 -28.68
N LYS A 71 -16.82 7.34 -28.32
CA LYS A 71 -17.58 6.48 -29.24
C LYS A 71 -17.89 7.32 -30.47
N ALA A 72 -17.03 7.27 -31.48
CA ALA A 72 -17.41 7.64 -32.83
C ALA A 72 -18.64 6.77 -33.17
N PRO A 73 -19.78 7.35 -33.55
CA PRO A 73 -21.03 6.61 -33.69
C PRO A 73 -21.03 5.59 -34.86
N PHE A 74 -19.88 5.29 -35.48
CA PHE A 74 -19.78 4.33 -36.57
C PHE A 74 -18.46 3.53 -36.53
N GLY A 75 -18.59 2.26 -36.16
CA GLY A 75 -17.76 1.13 -36.61
C GLY A 75 -16.23 1.29 -36.58
N GLY A 76 -15.60 0.89 -35.48
CA GLY A 76 -14.14 0.80 -35.45
C GLY A 76 -13.61 -0.06 -34.32
N ARG A 77 -13.81 -1.38 -34.41
CA ARG A 77 -12.95 -2.35 -33.71
C ARG A 77 -11.50 -2.04 -34.10
N ARG A 78 -10.68 -1.58 -33.15
CA ARG A 78 -9.22 -1.60 -33.33
C ARG A 78 -8.63 -2.65 -32.41
N ARG A 79 -8.01 -3.61 -33.09
CA ARG A 79 -7.14 -4.66 -32.56
C ARG A 79 -5.96 -4.06 -31.81
#